data_AF-A0A956BS37-F1
#
_entry.id   AF-A0A956BS37-F1
#
_cell.length_a   1.000
_cell.length_b   1.000
_cell.length_c   1.000
_cell.angle_alpha   90.00
_cell.angle_beta   90.00
_cell.angle_gamma   90.00
#
_symmetry.space_group_name_H-M   'P 1'
#
loop_
_entity.id
_entity.type
_entity.pdbx_description
1 polymer ?
#
loop_
_entity_poly.entity_id
_entity_poly.type
_entity_poly.pdbx_seq_one_letter_code
_entity_poly.pdbx_strand_id
1 'polypeptide(L)'
;MRLTPGAASAAWALLCLGACTEPLGPCDELAALRVVYDEEGTPAFEGQALMVQSCGFGAFCHAGEVEPARRLGAPHGLDYDLRIVNVDDDDAHVAAGFARLETMWNRAFRHRHAIWTAVDRGRMPVGGGAGADVQSAAPVYSGRVSATRLEPIAGLDTSSGRSALRNWLACGLPVVQSTDAHAAHPEAFGHIVDPIEIAPVEPRWSSIYDGLLRRRCASAPCHGVAVAGDLDLRGPRDAYDALVGVASVDEACASEGLMLVAPGAADDSLLVWKLLGRDADGAAVCGDPMPEGGSRVSEASVDAIRAWIDAGAVFDAPPTGP
;
A
#
# COMPACT_ATOMS: atom_id res chain seq x y z
N MET A 1 -18.98 -67.25 44.43
CA MET A 1 -17.88 -66.25 44.38
C MET A 1 -17.14 -66.43 43.06
N ARG A 2 -16.95 -65.33 42.30
CA ARG A 2 -16.23 -65.18 41.00
C ARG A 2 -17.05 -65.59 39.76
N LEU A 3 -17.71 -64.66 39.06
CA LEU A 3 -17.29 -63.55 38.16
C LEU A 3 -16.74 -64.00 36.80
N THR A 4 -17.36 -63.40 35.78
CA THR A 4 -17.39 -63.61 34.31
C THR A 4 -16.11 -63.24 33.55
N PRO A 5 -15.93 -63.73 32.30
CA PRO A 5 -14.84 -63.29 31.42
C PRO A 5 -15.18 -61.93 30.77
N GLY A 6 -14.24 -61.00 30.85
CA GLY A 6 -14.34 -59.64 30.33
C GLY A 6 -14.18 -59.58 28.81
N ALA A 7 -15.06 -58.80 28.18
CA ALA A 7 -14.92 -58.36 26.80
C ALA A 7 -13.76 -57.35 26.68
N ALA A 8 -12.79 -57.63 25.81
CA ALA A 8 -11.76 -56.67 25.44
C ALA A 8 -12.31 -55.77 24.33
N SER A 9 -12.76 -54.57 24.72
CA SER A 9 -13.09 -53.50 23.78
C SER A 9 -11.79 -52.88 23.23
N ALA A 10 -11.51 -53.11 21.96
CA ALA A 10 -10.47 -52.38 21.23
C ALA A 10 -10.97 -50.96 20.94
N ALA A 11 -10.57 -50.00 21.77
CA ALA A 11 -10.82 -48.58 21.52
C ALA A 11 -9.88 -48.11 20.41
N TRP A 12 -10.43 -47.91 19.21
CA TRP A 12 -9.76 -47.17 18.14
C TRP A 12 -9.72 -45.69 18.53
N ALA A 13 -8.55 -45.23 19.00
CA ALA A 13 -8.29 -43.82 19.16
C ALA A 13 -8.18 -43.20 17.75
N LEU A 14 -9.23 -42.49 17.32
CA LEU A 14 -9.12 -41.53 16.23
C LEU A 14 -8.13 -40.44 16.69
N LEU A 15 -6.90 -40.48 16.18
CA LEU A 15 -6.04 -39.31 16.18
C LEU A 15 -6.68 -38.29 15.23
N CYS A 16 -7.43 -37.35 15.80
CA CYS A 16 -7.74 -36.11 15.12
C CYS A 16 -6.41 -35.39 14.87
N LEU A 17 -5.91 -35.43 13.63
CA LEU A 17 -4.90 -34.50 13.13
C LEU A 17 -5.52 -33.09 13.12
N GLY A 18 -5.64 -32.47 14.29
CA GLY A 18 -5.94 -31.06 14.39
C GLY A 18 -4.83 -30.33 13.66
N ALA A 19 -5.17 -29.55 12.63
CA ALA A 19 -4.20 -28.70 11.97
C ALA A 19 -3.60 -27.77 13.04
N CYS A 20 -2.31 -27.97 13.37
CA CYS A 20 -1.63 -27.12 14.34
C CYS A 20 -1.59 -25.69 13.80
N THR A 21 -2.49 -24.84 14.30
CA THR A 21 -2.42 -23.39 14.16
C THR A 21 -1.35 -22.88 15.11
N GLU A 22 -0.38 -22.13 14.60
CA GLU A 22 0.70 -21.62 15.45
C GLU A 22 0.11 -20.60 16.44
N PRO A 23 0.37 -20.75 17.76
CA PRO A 23 -0.14 -19.82 18.74
C PRO A 23 0.50 -18.45 18.53
N LEU A 24 -0.32 -17.40 18.59
CA LEU A 24 0.16 -16.03 18.49
C LEU A 24 0.94 -15.59 19.74
N GLY A 25 0.79 -16.28 20.87
CA GLY A 25 1.42 -15.92 22.13
C GLY A 25 0.80 -14.67 22.79
N PRO A 26 1.43 -14.14 23.86
CA PRO A 26 0.96 -12.93 24.52
C PRO A 26 1.16 -11.69 23.64
N CYS A 27 0.30 -10.70 23.87
CA CYS A 27 0.37 -9.37 23.29
C CYS A 27 1.24 -8.44 24.16
N ASP A 28 2.13 -7.70 23.51
CA ASP A 28 2.76 -6.48 24.02
C ASP A 28 2.08 -5.27 23.34
N GLU A 29 1.15 -4.63 24.06
CA GLU A 29 0.31 -3.54 23.52
C GLU A 29 1.14 -2.33 23.08
N LEU A 30 2.17 -1.97 23.84
CA LEU A 30 3.03 -0.82 23.51
C LEU A 30 3.81 -1.06 22.24
N ALA A 31 4.35 -2.28 22.07
CA ALA A 31 5.04 -2.65 20.83
C ALA A 31 4.08 -2.73 19.63
N ALA A 32 2.82 -3.14 19.83
CA ALA A 32 1.83 -3.22 18.76
C ALA A 32 1.34 -1.85 18.28
N LEU A 33 1.46 -0.81 19.11
CA LEU A 33 1.11 0.58 18.80
C LEU A 33 2.31 1.40 18.29
N ARG A 34 3.43 0.77 17.92
CA ARG A 34 4.56 1.47 17.31
C ARG A 34 4.17 2.05 15.96
N VAL A 35 4.11 3.38 15.88
CA VAL A 35 3.82 4.12 14.65
C VAL A 35 5.06 4.19 13.74
N VAL A 36 4.84 3.95 12.46
CA VAL A 36 5.81 4.05 11.37
C VAL A 36 5.16 4.81 10.22
N TYR A 37 5.97 5.35 9.30
CA TYR A 37 5.49 6.28 8.27
C TYR A 37 5.95 5.84 6.89
N ASP A 38 5.08 5.98 5.89
CA ASP A 38 5.48 5.81 4.49
C ASP A 38 6.33 7.00 3.98
N GLU A 39 6.65 6.99 2.70
CA GLU A 39 7.52 7.98 2.06
C GLU A 39 6.90 9.39 2.00
N GLU A 40 5.59 9.50 2.24
CA GLU A 40 4.81 10.74 2.27
C GLU A 40 4.54 11.20 3.70
N GLY A 41 4.93 10.41 4.70
CA GLY A 41 4.67 10.71 6.10
C GLY A 41 3.33 10.20 6.59
N THR A 42 2.67 9.32 5.84
CA THR A 42 1.40 8.69 6.21
C THR A 42 1.63 7.63 7.28
N PRO A 43 0.92 7.67 8.42
CA PRO A 43 1.16 6.76 9.53
C PRO A 43 0.49 5.40 9.34
N ALA A 44 1.14 4.37 9.89
CA ALA A 44 0.58 3.05 10.15
C ALA A 44 1.20 2.48 11.42
N PHE A 45 0.53 1.52 12.07
CA PHE A 45 1.23 0.70 13.06
C PHE A 45 2.17 -0.27 12.34
N GLU A 46 3.30 -0.60 12.95
CA GLU A 46 4.32 -1.40 12.26
C GLU A 46 3.81 -2.74 11.75
N GLY A 47 2.97 -3.46 12.50
CA GLY A 47 2.38 -4.71 12.00
C GLY A 47 1.39 -4.49 10.86
N GLN A 48 0.64 -3.38 10.88
CA GLN A 48 -0.21 -2.95 9.76
C GLN A 48 0.66 -2.63 8.53
N ALA A 49 1.75 -1.88 8.69
CA ALA A 49 2.71 -1.55 7.64
C ALA A 49 3.34 -2.82 7.04
N LEU A 50 3.76 -3.78 7.86
CA LEU A 50 4.29 -5.06 7.39
C LEU A 50 3.26 -5.84 6.55
N MET A 51 1.99 -5.82 6.95
CA MET A 51 0.91 -6.44 6.19
C MET A 51 0.70 -5.74 4.84
N VAL A 52 0.66 -4.41 4.82
CA VAL A 52 0.54 -3.61 3.59
C VAL A 52 1.73 -3.90 2.65
N GLN A 53 2.96 -3.82 3.16
CA GLN A 53 4.20 -4.04 2.41
C GLN A 53 4.31 -5.43 1.79
N SER A 54 3.94 -6.45 2.57
CA SER A 54 4.27 -7.83 2.22
C SER A 54 3.13 -8.57 1.53
N CYS A 55 1.88 -8.13 1.74
CA CYS A 55 0.71 -8.95 1.43
C CYS A 55 -0.45 -8.15 0.82
N GLY A 56 -0.70 -6.92 1.29
CA GLY A 56 -2.02 -6.29 1.22
C GLY A 56 -2.10 -4.90 0.57
N PHE A 57 -1.02 -4.35 0.04
CA PHE A 57 -1.12 -3.12 -0.77
C PHE A 57 -1.99 -3.39 -2.01
N GLY A 58 -2.90 -2.47 -2.32
CA GLY A 58 -4.07 -2.62 -3.21
C GLY A 58 -3.85 -3.13 -4.63
N ALA A 59 -2.61 -3.40 -5.02
CA ALA A 59 -2.24 -3.96 -6.31
C ALA A 59 -1.67 -5.39 -6.24
N PHE A 60 -1.69 -6.06 -5.08
CA PHE A 60 -1.06 -7.36 -4.85
C PHE A 60 -2.04 -8.54 -4.66
N CYS A 61 -1.47 -9.69 -4.31
CA CYS A 61 -2.17 -10.97 -4.15
C CYS A 61 -3.40 -10.90 -3.23
N HIS A 62 -3.34 -10.14 -2.14
CA HIS A 62 -4.44 -9.98 -1.19
C HIS A 62 -5.14 -8.61 -1.29
N ALA A 63 -5.22 -8.02 -2.49
CA ALA A 63 -6.02 -6.82 -2.72
C ALA A 63 -7.33 -7.14 -3.44
N GLY A 64 -8.42 -6.49 -3.03
CA GLY A 64 -9.77 -6.73 -3.58
C GLY A 64 -9.92 -6.35 -5.05
N GLU A 65 -9.15 -5.36 -5.50
CA GLU A 65 -9.21 -4.76 -6.84
C GLU A 65 -8.41 -5.57 -7.88
N VAL A 66 -7.62 -6.56 -7.45
CA VAL A 66 -6.85 -7.40 -8.38
C VAL A 66 -7.71 -8.55 -8.92
N GLU A 67 -7.91 -8.53 -10.23
CA GLU A 67 -8.55 -9.59 -11.00
C GLU A 67 -8.01 -10.98 -10.61
N PRO A 68 -8.87 -12.00 -10.41
CA PRO A 68 -8.45 -13.31 -9.93
C PRO A 68 -7.30 -13.94 -10.73
N ALA A 69 -7.27 -13.71 -12.05
CA ALA A 69 -6.24 -14.23 -12.95
C ALA A 69 -4.86 -13.56 -12.77
N ARG A 70 -4.79 -12.39 -12.15
CA ARG A 70 -3.54 -11.64 -11.89
C ARG A 70 -2.98 -11.88 -10.49
N ARG A 71 -3.68 -12.63 -9.63
CA ARG A 71 -3.23 -12.94 -8.26
C ARG A 71 -2.13 -13.99 -8.26
N LEU A 72 -1.00 -13.71 -7.62
CA LEU A 72 0.09 -14.67 -7.46
C LEU A 72 -0.15 -15.57 -6.24
N GLY A 73 -0.98 -16.60 -6.42
CA GLY A 73 -1.17 -17.69 -5.45
C GLY A 73 -2.07 -17.37 -4.24
N ALA A 74 -2.60 -16.16 -4.13
CA ALA A 74 -3.64 -15.83 -3.15
C ALA A 74 -5.05 -16.19 -3.66
N PRO A 75 -5.88 -16.90 -2.87
CA PRO A 75 -7.25 -17.16 -3.23
C PRO A 75 -8.07 -15.87 -3.37
N HIS A 76 -8.97 -15.83 -4.35
CA HIS A 76 -10.00 -14.80 -4.44
C HIS A 76 -10.84 -14.78 -3.15
N GLY A 77 -11.15 -13.58 -2.64
CA GLY A 77 -11.88 -13.43 -1.38
C GLY A 77 -11.01 -13.64 -0.14
N LEU A 78 -9.68 -13.56 -0.26
CA LEU A 78 -8.77 -13.46 0.87
C LEU A 78 -7.99 -12.14 0.81
N ASP A 79 -8.69 -11.03 1.01
CA ASP A 79 -8.15 -9.68 0.85
C ASP A 79 -7.81 -9.05 2.21
N TYR A 80 -6.71 -8.32 2.26
CA TYR A 80 -6.15 -7.71 3.48
C TYR A 80 -5.68 -6.29 3.21
N ASP A 81 -6.50 -5.50 2.52
CA ASP A 81 -6.24 -4.09 2.32
C ASP A 81 -6.51 -3.31 3.62
N LEU A 82 -5.46 -3.17 4.41
CA LEU A 82 -5.46 -2.44 5.69
C LEU A 82 -4.85 -1.05 5.54
N ARG A 83 -4.88 -0.48 4.33
CA ARG A 83 -4.46 0.91 4.12
C ARG A 83 -5.41 1.86 4.85
N ILE A 84 -4.82 2.92 5.37
CA ILE A 84 -5.53 4.02 6.02
C ILE A 84 -6.56 4.63 5.05
N VAL A 85 -7.63 5.21 5.59
CA VAL A 85 -8.63 5.94 4.80
C VAL A 85 -8.10 7.34 4.50
N ASN A 86 -8.11 7.71 3.22
CA ASN A 86 -7.89 9.09 2.83
C ASN A 86 -9.16 9.90 3.10
N VAL A 87 -9.00 10.98 3.86
CA VAL A 87 -10.10 11.83 4.34
C VAL A 87 -10.26 13.11 3.52
N ASP A 88 -9.33 13.37 2.60
CA ASP A 88 -9.32 14.53 1.71
C ASP A 88 -10.08 14.26 0.38
N ASP A 89 -10.67 13.08 0.23
CA ASP A 89 -11.52 12.72 -0.91
C ASP A 89 -12.98 13.19 -0.68
N ASP A 90 -13.84 13.04 -1.69
CA ASP A 90 -15.27 13.29 -1.50
C ASP A 90 -15.93 12.31 -0.52
N ASP A 91 -17.05 12.72 0.07
CA ASP A 91 -17.79 11.96 1.09
C ASP A 91 -18.07 10.50 0.71
N ALA A 92 -18.31 10.22 -0.57
CA ALA A 92 -18.61 8.86 -1.02
C ALA A 92 -17.36 7.97 -1.00
N HIS A 93 -16.21 8.48 -1.45
CA HIS A 93 -14.93 7.78 -1.37
C HIS A 93 -14.46 7.61 0.07
N VAL A 94 -14.64 8.62 0.92
CA VAL A 94 -14.34 8.53 2.35
C VAL A 94 -15.16 7.40 2.99
N ALA A 95 -16.48 7.39 2.79
CA ALA A 95 -17.37 6.37 3.32
C ALA A 95 -17.03 4.96 2.80
N ALA A 96 -16.72 4.82 1.51
CA ALA A 96 -16.27 3.57 0.92
C ALA A 96 -14.94 3.09 1.52
N GLY A 97 -14.00 4.01 1.79
CA GLY A 97 -12.73 3.72 2.42
C GLY A 97 -12.88 3.15 3.83
N PHE A 98 -13.77 3.72 4.65
CA PHE A 98 -14.06 3.18 5.98
C PHE A 98 -14.71 1.80 5.92
N ALA A 99 -15.71 1.61 5.04
CA ALA A 99 -16.36 0.30 4.86
C ALA A 99 -15.38 -0.78 4.39
N ARG A 100 -14.45 -0.43 3.48
CA ARG A 100 -13.34 -1.28 3.05
C ARG A 100 -12.48 -1.66 4.24
N LEU A 101 -11.94 -0.68 4.97
CA LEU A 101 -11.00 -0.93 6.07
C LEU A 101 -11.63 -1.81 7.15
N GLU A 102 -12.89 -1.58 7.52
CA GLU A 102 -13.64 -2.41 8.46
C GLU A 102 -13.78 -3.86 7.97
N THR A 103 -14.17 -4.04 6.71
CA THR A 103 -14.34 -5.37 6.11
C THR A 103 -13.01 -6.13 6.08
N MET A 104 -11.93 -5.48 5.68
CA MET A 104 -10.60 -6.08 5.58
C MET A 104 -10.01 -6.38 6.96
N TRP A 105 -10.19 -5.47 7.92
CA TRP A 105 -9.79 -5.69 9.30
C TRP A 105 -10.51 -6.90 9.91
N ASN A 106 -11.84 -6.98 9.78
CA ASN A 106 -12.62 -8.12 10.28
C ASN A 106 -12.18 -9.45 9.64
N ARG A 107 -11.77 -9.42 8.37
CA ARG A 107 -11.21 -10.59 7.69
C ARG A 107 -9.83 -10.95 8.22
N ALA A 108 -8.92 -9.98 8.34
CA ALA A 108 -7.58 -10.17 8.90
C ALA A 108 -7.64 -10.69 10.34
N PHE A 109 -8.50 -10.11 11.17
CA PHE A 109 -8.71 -10.53 12.55
C PHE A 109 -9.18 -11.99 12.64
N ARG A 110 -10.15 -12.40 11.82
CA ARG A 110 -10.60 -13.81 11.77
C ARG A 110 -9.50 -14.77 11.30
N HIS A 111 -8.63 -14.33 10.40
CA HIS A 111 -7.56 -15.16 9.83
C HIS A 111 -6.20 -15.01 10.50
N ARG A 112 -6.06 -14.22 11.57
CA ARG A 112 -4.77 -13.88 12.19
C ARG A 112 -3.85 -15.06 12.51
N HIS A 113 -4.42 -16.18 12.97
CA HIS A 113 -3.65 -17.41 13.23
C HIS A 113 -3.16 -18.07 11.93
N ALA A 114 -3.99 -18.07 10.88
CA ALA A 114 -3.63 -18.60 9.58
C ALA A 114 -2.56 -17.72 8.89
N ILE A 115 -2.70 -16.40 8.99
CA ILE A 115 -1.69 -15.42 8.53
C ILE A 115 -0.36 -15.71 9.20
N TRP A 116 -0.34 -15.77 10.54
CA TRP A 116 0.90 -16.05 11.27
C TRP A 116 1.49 -17.42 10.90
N THR A 117 0.66 -18.46 10.84
CA THR A 117 1.11 -19.80 10.46
C THR A 117 1.75 -19.83 9.06
N ALA A 118 1.26 -19.02 8.11
CA ALA A 118 1.84 -18.93 6.77
C ALA A 118 3.19 -18.21 6.78
N VAL A 119 3.31 -17.10 7.53
CA VAL A 119 4.56 -16.33 7.66
C VAL A 119 5.63 -17.11 8.41
N ASP A 120 5.27 -17.71 9.54
CA ASP A 120 6.19 -18.50 10.38
C ASP A 120 6.76 -19.71 9.62
N ARG A 121 5.95 -20.34 8.76
CA ARG A 121 6.37 -21.44 7.89
C ARG A 121 7.08 -20.99 6.60
N GLY A 122 7.34 -19.69 6.44
CA GLY A 122 8.00 -19.13 5.26
C GLY A 122 7.23 -19.31 3.95
N ARG A 123 5.90 -19.46 4.02
CA ARG A 123 5.03 -19.56 2.83
C ARG A 123 4.60 -18.20 2.31
N MET A 124 4.65 -17.18 3.17
CA MET A 124 4.31 -15.80 2.87
C MET A 124 5.38 -14.85 3.43
N PRO A 125 5.74 -13.78 2.70
CA PRO A 125 5.32 -13.50 1.32
C PRO A 125 5.88 -14.54 0.33
N VAL A 126 5.21 -14.71 -0.81
CA VAL A 126 5.69 -15.65 -1.85
C VAL A 126 7.04 -15.16 -2.40
N GLY A 127 8.03 -16.05 -2.42
CA GLY A 127 9.35 -15.76 -2.98
C GLY A 127 9.41 -15.94 -4.51
N GLY A 128 10.60 -15.73 -5.08
CA GLY A 128 10.85 -15.81 -6.53
C GLY A 128 10.66 -14.46 -7.24
N GLY A 129 10.97 -14.40 -8.55
CA GLY A 129 11.00 -13.15 -9.32
C GLY A 129 9.71 -12.34 -9.22
N ALA A 130 8.56 -12.98 -9.47
CA ALA A 130 7.26 -12.31 -9.40
C ALA A 130 6.93 -11.78 -7.99
N GLY A 131 7.34 -12.49 -6.93
CA GLY A 131 7.17 -12.03 -5.55
C GLY A 131 8.09 -10.87 -5.18
N ALA A 132 9.31 -10.86 -5.72
CA ALA A 132 10.29 -9.79 -5.52
C ALA A 132 9.89 -8.51 -6.24
N ASP A 133 9.39 -8.61 -7.48
CA ASP A 133 8.91 -7.46 -8.26
C ASP A 133 7.73 -6.78 -7.56
N VAL A 134 6.78 -7.59 -7.08
CA VAL A 134 5.64 -7.14 -6.26
C VAL A 134 6.11 -6.48 -4.96
N GLN A 135 7.01 -7.09 -4.20
CA GLN A 135 7.52 -6.48 -2.96
C GLN A 135 8.29 -5.18 -3.22
N SER A 136 8.98 -5.06 -4.35
CA SER A 136 9.69 -3.82 -4.73
C SER A 136 8.75 -2.66 -5.09
N ALA A 137 7.50 -2.98 -5.43
CA ALA A 137 6.45 -2.02 -5.73
C ALA A 137 5.70 -1.51 -4.47
N ALA A 138 5.95 -2.12 -3.32
CA ALA A 138 5.22 -1.81 -2.09
C ALA A 138 5.77 -0.53 -1.42
N PRO A 139 4.92 0.25 -0.73
CA PRO A 139 5.39 1.43 0.01
C PRO A 139 6.47 1.09 1.03
N VAL A 140 7.52 1.90 1.12
CA VAL A 140 8.54 1.73 2.15
C VAL A 140 8.15 2.49 3.41
N TYR A 141 7.95 1.76 4.50
CA TYR A 141 7.68 2.31 5.83
C TYR A 141 8.96 2.41 6.64
N SER A 142 9.10 3.53 7.34
CA SER A 142 10.24 3.82 8.19
C SER A 142 9.79 4.22 9.60
N GLY A 143 10.51 3.72 10.60
CA GLY A 143 10.33 4.07 12.00
C GLY A 143 11.21 5.26 12.39
N ARG A 144 10.72 6.09 13.32
CA ARG A 144 11.50 7.20 13.85
C ARG A 144 12.57 6.70 14.82
N VAL A 145 13.84 6.93 14.49
CA VAL A 145 14.99 6.61 15.37
C VAL A 145 15.56 7.85 16.05
N SER A 146 15.27 9.05 15.54
CA SER A 146 15.58 10.33 16.19
C SER A 146 14.59 11.42 15.75
N ALA A 147 14.74 12.66 16.25
CA ALA A 147 13.90 13.78 15.84
C ALA A 147 13.93 14.06 14.33
N THR A 148 15.02 13.71 13.63
CA THR A 148 15.23 14.04 12.21
C THR A 148 15.56 12.83 11.34
N ARG A 149 15.62 11.62 11.92
CA ARG A 149 16.00 10.40 11.19
C ARG A 149 14.88 9.37 11.26
N LEU A 150 14.51 8.89 10.08
CA LEU A 150 13.70 7.71 9.85
C LEU A 150 14.60 6.59 9.32
N GLU A 151 14.35 5.36 9.75
CA GLU A 151 15.04 4.17 9.23
C GLU A 151 13.99 3.12 8.80
N PRO A 152 14.22 2.39 7.69
CA PRO A 152 13.29 1.38 7.23
C PRO A 152 12.98 0.34 8.30
N ILE A 153 11.72 -0.07 8.39
CA ILE A 153 11.32 -1.14 9.30
C ILE A 153 11.92 -2.48 8.88
N ALA A 154 12.08 -3.40 9.85
CA ALA A 154 12.62 -4.72 9.56
C ALA A 154 11.59 -5.59 8.82
N GLY A 155 11.95 -6.13 7.66
CA GLY A 155 11.07 -6.96 6.83
C GLY A 155 10.75 -8.33 7.43
N LEU A 156 9.78 -9.04 6.84
CA LEU A 156 9.33 -10.39 7.27
C LEU A 156 10.38 -11.49 7.01
N ASP A 157 11.41 -11.21 6.23
CA ASP A 157 12.61 -12.03 6.10
C ASP A 157 13.46 -12.04 7.39
N THR A 158 13.31 -11.03 8.24
CA THR A 158 14.01 -10.91 9.52
C THR A 158 13.20 -11.46 10.71
N SER A 159 13.89 -11.88 11.78
CA SER A 159 13.24 -12.29 13.03
C SER A 159 12.52 -11.13 13.74
N SER A 160 13.05 -9.91 13.61
CA SER A 160 12.47 -8.70 14.20
C SER A 160 11.13 -8.37 13.55
N GLY A 161 11.08 -8.32 12.21
CA GLY A 161 9.86 -8.07 11.45
C GLY A 161 8.79 -9.15 11.70
N ARG A 162 9.17 -10.43 11.70
CA ARG A 162 8.23 -11.51 12.06
C ARG A 162 7.69 -11.36 13.48
N SER A 163 8.53 -10.96 14.43
CA SER A 163 8.12 -10.75 15.82
C SER A 163 7.15 -9.57 15.96
N ALA A 164 7.39 -8.47 15.22
CA ALA A 164 6.50 -7.32 15.16
C ALA A 164 5.12 -7.71 14.59
N LEU A 165 5.09 -8.41 13.46
CA LEU A 165 3.83 -8.90 12.87
C LEU A 165 3.09 -9.86 13.82
N ARG A 166 3.78 -10.86 14.40
CA ARG A 166 3.18 -11.79 15.37
C ARG A 166 2.54 -11.03 16.53
N ASN A 167 3.28 -10.09 17.12
CA ASN A 167 2.81 -9.31 18.26
C ASN A 167 1.56 -8.50 17.90
N TRP A 168 1.61 -7.81 16.77
CA TRP A 168 0.47 -7.03 16.27
C TRP A 168 -0.77 -7.89 16.02
N LEU A 169 -0.62 -9.07 15.42
CA LEU A 169 -1.70 -10.05 15.27
C LEU A 169 -2.22 -10.54 16.63
N ALA A 170 -1.34 -10.77 17.61
CA ALA A 170 -1.70 -11.18 18.97
C ALA A 170 -2.49 -10.10 19.72
N CYS A 171 -2.19 -8.83 19.46
CA CYS A 171 -2.83 -7.66 20.06
C CYS A 171 -4.16 -7.27 19.41
N GLY A 172 -4.72 -8.13 18.55
CA GLY A 172 -6.00 -7.85 17.92
C GLY A 172 -5.93 -6.88 16.75
N LEU A 173 -4.75 -6.71 16.14
CA LEU A 173 -4.54 -5.91 14.94
C LEU A 173 -4.96 -4.45 15.13
N PRO A 174 -4.40 -3.70 16.11
CA PRO A 174 -4.69 -2.26 16.18
C PRO A 174 -4.37 -1.62 14.82
N VAL A 175 -5.23 -0.72 14.35
CA VAL A 175 -5.13 -0.17 13.00
C VAL A 175 -5.17 1.35 13.07
N VAL A 176 -4.29 2.03 12.33
CA VAL A 176 -4.46 3.45 12.04
C VAL A 176 -5.47 3.57 10.93
N GLN A 177 -6.60 4.23 11.20
CA GLN A 177 -7.73 4.31 10.29
C GLN A 177 -7.74 5.58 9.45
N SER A 178 -7.27 6.70 9.98
CA SER A 178 -7.24 8.02 9.31
C SER A 178 -6.24 8.94 9.99
N THR A 179 -5.88 10.02 9.30
CA THR A 179 -5.03 11.11 9.81
C THR A 179 -5.83 12.25 10.42
N ASP A 180 -7.12 12.38 10.10
CA ASP A 180 -8.01 13.40 10.65
C ASP A 180 -9.18 12.77 11.41
N ALA A 181 -9.53 13.40 12.53
CA ALA A 181 -10.71 13.13 13.34
C ALA A 181 -12.00 13.72 12.75
N HIS A 182 -11.92 14.67 11.81
CA HIS A 182 -13.08 15.30 11.18
C HIS A 182 -13.77 14.45 10.11
N ALA A 183 -13.17 13.33 9.69
CA ALA A 183 -13.86 12.37 8.85
C ALA A 183 -15.08 11.83 9.60
N ALA A 184 -16.27 12.10 9.06
CA ALA A 184 -17.57 11.97 9.72
C ALA A 184 -18.02 10.52 10.00
N HIS A 185 -17.16 9.70 10.61
CA HIS A 185 -17.45 8.34 11.01
C HIS A 185 -17.42 8.22 12.55
N PRO A 186 -18.55 8.48 13.24
CA PRO A 186 -18.66 8.38 14.70
C PRO A 186 -18.47 6.94 15.23
N GLU A 187 -18.35 5.95 14.35
CA GLU A 187 -18.11 4.53 14.66
C GLU A 187 -16.66 4.08 14.41
N ALA A 188 -15.72 5.03 14.29
CA ALA A 188 -14.28 4.80 14.16
C ALA A 188 -13.76 3.67 15.08
N PHE A 189 -13.43 2.50 14.51
CA PHE A 189 -12.95 1.32 15.24
C PHE A 189 -11.41 1.26 15.35
N GLY A 190 -10.69 2.19 14.71
CA GLY A 190 -9.24 2.30 14.72
C GLY A 190 -8.73 3.58 15.37
N HIS A 191 -7.43 3.83 15.20
CA HIS A 191 -6.73 4.99 15.72
C HIS A 191 -6.62 6.10 14.68
N ILE A 192 -6.78 7.35 15.13
CA ILE A 192 -6.41 8.53 14.37
C ILE A 192 -4.99 8.91 14.79
N VAL A 193 -4.09 9.04 13.81
CA VAL A 193 -2.69 9.36 14.06
C VAL A 193 -2.26 10.45 13.09
N ASP A 194 -1.65 11.51 13.60
CA ASP A 194 -1.18 12.60 12.77
C ASP A 194 -0.07 12.13 11.80
N PRO A 195 -0.08 12.63 10.55
CA PRO A 195 1.03 12.41 9.64
C PRO A 195 2.26 13.20 10.09
N ILE A 196 3.41 12.87 9.52
CA ILE A 196 4.62 13.67 9.67
C ILE A 196 4.91 14.44 8.38
N GLU A 197 5.50 15.62 8.51
CA GLU A 197 5.98 16.35 7.35
C GLU A 197 7.23 15.66 6.77
N ILE A 198 7.12 15.28 5.50
CA ILE A 198 8.26 14.88 4.67
C ILE A 198 8.56 16.01 3.70
N ALA A 199 9.85 16.29 3.48
CA ALA A 199 10.28 17.32 2.53
C ALA A 199 9.71 16.98 1.14
N PRO A 200 9.02 17.93 0.46
CA PRO A 200 8.49 17.69 -0.86
C PRO A 200 9.62 17.46 -1.87
N VAL A 201 9.28 16.85 -3.01
CA VAL A 201 10.17 16.87 -4.17
C VAL A 201 10.47 18.30 -4.59
N GLU A 202 11.64 18.54 -5.15
CA GLU A 202 11.99 19.85 -5.68
C GLU A 202 11.46 20.01 -7.11
N PRO A 203 11.19 21.24 -7.59
CA PRO A 203 10.58 21.49 -8.89
C PRO A 203 11.56 21.29 -10.06
N ARG A 204 12.09 20.08 -10.19
CA ARG A 204 12.98 19.62 -11.27
C ARG A 204 12.79 18.13 -11.52
N TRP A 205 12.98 17.70 -12.76
CA TRP A 205 12.72 16.33 -13.20
C TRP A 205 13.47 15.29 -12.37
N SER A 206 14.76 15.51 -12.11
CA SER A 206 15.57 14.57 -11.32
C SER A 206 14.98 14.30 -9.93
N SER A 207 14.54 15.35 -9.23
CA SER A 207 13.97 15.25 -7.88
C SER A 207 12.58 14.63 -7.90
N ILE A 208 11.73 15.01 -8.86
CA ILE A 208 10.40 14.43 -9.06
C ILE A 208 10.50 12.94 -9.40
N TYR A 209 11.42 12.57 -10.29
CA TYR A 209 11.60 11.17 -10.67
C TYR A 209 12.12 10.34 -9.50
N ASP A 210 13.22 10.74 -8.86
CA ASP A 210 13.86 9.96 -7.80
C ASP A 210 13.09 10.00 -6.48
N GLY A 211 12.42 11.09 -6.19
CA GLY A 211 11.66 11.29 -4.95
C GLY A 211 10.24 10.75 -5.03
N LEU A 212 9.64 10.68 -6.21
CA LEU A 212 8.23 10.32 -6.37
C LEU A 212 8.00 9.22 -7.42
N LEU A 213 8.22 9.50 -8.70
CA LEU A 213 7.79 8.59 -9.78
C LEU A 213 8.43 7.21 -9.66
N ARG A 214 9.75 7.15 -9.45
CA ARG A 214 10.49 5.88 -9.33
C ARG A 214 10.01 5.04 -8.15
N ARG A 215 9.60 5.69 -7.05
CA ARG A 215 9.30 5.00 -5.79
C ARG A 215 7.85 4.53 -5.71
N ARG A 216 6.94 5.31 -6.30
CA ARG A 216 5.49 5.10 -6.13
C ARG A 216 4.77 4.68 -7.40
N CYS A 217 5.26 5.09 -8.56
CA CYS A 217 4.53 4.99 -9.82
C CYS A 217 5.18 3.96 -10.76
N ALA A 218 6.51 3.91 -10.80
CA ALA A 218 7.32 3.07 -11.69
C ALA A 218 7.35 1.58 -11.29
N SER A 219 6.23 1.10 -10.75
CA SER A 219 6.12 -0.16 -10.09
C SER A 219 5.44 -1.19 -10.99
N ALA A 220 5.77 -2.47 -10.79
CA ALA A 220 5.33 -3.56 -11.64
C ALA A 220 3.81 -3.61 -11.93
N PRO A 221 2.89 -3.34 -10.97
CA PRO A 221 1.47 -3.47 -11.24
C PRO A 221 0.86 -2.36 -12.11
N CYS A 222 1.45 -1.16 -12.12
CA CYS A 222 0.86 0.00 -12.81
C CYS A 222 1.79 0.53 -13.90
N HIS A 223 2.73 1.44 -13.61
CA HIS A 223 3.55 2.09 -14.64
C HIS A 223 4.98 1.54 -14.71
N GLY A 224 5.11 0.22 -14.59
CA GLY A 224 6.36 -0.53 -14.73
C GLY A 224 6.23 -1.61 -15.79
N VAL A 225 6.48 -2.87 -15.43
CA VAL A 225 6.36 -3.99 -16.40
C VAL A 225 4.95 -4.16 -16.97
N ALA A 226 3.90 -3.77 -16.22
CA ALA A 226 2.52 -3.85 -16.69
C ALA A 226 2.17 -2.77 -17.71
N VAL A 227 2.99 -1.70 -17.83
CA VAL A 227 2.78 -0.59 -18.77
C VAL A 227 1.32 -0.11 -18.81
N ALA A 228 0.69 0.07 -17.64
CA ALA A 228 -0.66 0.61 -17.54
C ALA A 228 -0.72 2.00 -18.17
N GLY A 229 -1.69 2.22 -19.05
CA GLY A 229 -1.78 3.44 -19.86
C GLY A 229 -0.65 3.58 -20.90
N ASP A 230 0.00 2.47 -21.27
CA ASP A 230 1.18 2.43 -22.17
C ASP A 230 2.41 3.19 -21.61
N LEU A 231 2.52 3.27 -20.28
CA LEU A 231 3.57 4.01 -19.58
C LEU A 231 4.55 3.09 -18.87
N ASP A 232 5.82 3.09 -19.33
CA ASP A 232 6.96 2.52 -18.61
C ASP A 232 7.76 3.63 -17.94
N LEU A 233 7.65 3.75 -16.61
CA LEU A 233 8.31 4.80 -15.85
C LEU A 233 9.59 4.33 -15.13
N ARG A 234 10.14 3.14 -15.47
CA ARG A 234 11.29 2.55 -14.75
C ARG A 234 12.63 3.22 -15.01
N GLY A 235 12.76 3.93 -16.14
CA GLY A 235 13.96 4.68 -16.51
C GLY A 235 13.70 6.19 -16.43
N PRO A 236 14.61 7.01 -15.85
CA PRO A 236 14.39 8.46 -15.74
C PRO A 236 14.27 9.14 -17.10
N ARG A 237 14.97 8.63 -18.12
CA ARG A 237 14.87 9.18 -19.47
C ARG A 237 13.61 8.70 -20.18
N ASP A 238 13.35 7.40 -20.13
CA ASP A 238 12.20 6.79 -20.79
C ASP A 238 10.88 7.34 -20.21
N ALA A 239 10.80 7.51 -18.89
CA ALA A 239 9.68 8.14 -18.21
C ALA A 239 9.45 9.59 -18.67
N TYR A 240 10.52 10.36 -18.85
CA TYR A 240 10.40 11.75 -19.33
C TYR A 240 9.85 11.77 -20.76
N ASP A 241 10.45 10.97 -21.65
CA ASP A 241 10.08 10.91 -23.06
C ASP A 241 8.65 10.34 -23.24
N ALA A 242 8.16 9.52 -22.30
CA ALA A 242 6.80 8.97 -22.29
C ALA A 242 5.73 9.94 -21.73
N LEU A 243 6.12 10.94 -20.91
CA LEU A 243 5.18 11.84 -20.24
C LEU A 243 5.11 13.22 -20.88
N VAL A 244 6.26 13.80 -21.23
CA VAL A 244 6.34 15.23 -21.55
C VAL A 244 5.99 15.52 -23.01
N GLY A 245 4.94 16.31 -23.22
CA GLY A 245 4.44 16.64 -24.55
C GLY A 245 3.75 15.48 -25.27
N VAL A 246 3.41 14.42 -24.53
CA VAL A 246 2.73 13.23 -25.05
C VAL A 246 1.23 13.36 -24.84
N ALA A 247 0.43 13.14 -25.88
CA ALA A 247 -1.03 13.13 -25.78
C ALA A 247 -1.52 11.91 -25.00
N SER A 248 -2.57 12.07 -24.20
CA SER A 248 -3.23 10.93 -23.55
C SER A 248 -3.85 10.00 -24.58
N VAL A 249 -3.63 8.70 -24.41
CA VAL A 249 -4.22 7.63 -25.25
C VAL A 249 -5.42 6.96 -24.59
N ASP A 250 -5.71 7.31 -23.34
CA ASP A 250 -6.86 6.79 -22.60
C ASP A 250 -8.16 7.32 -23.21
N GLU A 251 -9.07 6.45 -23.65
CA GLU A 251 -10.30 6.89 -24.35
C GLU A 251 -11.15 7.87 -23.53
N ALA A 252 -11.15 7.77 -22.20
CA ALA A 252 -11.92 8.67 -21.34
C ALA A 252 -11.28 10.07 -21.25
N CYS A 253 -9.95 10.16 -21.36
CA CYS A 253 -9.22 11.43 -21.29
C CYS A 253 -8.82 11.99 -22.68
N ALA A 254 -8.74 11.14 -23.70
CA ALA A 254 -8.28 11.48 -25.05
C ALA A 254 -9.30 12.35 -25.79
N SER A 255 -10.60 12.22 -25.48
CA SER A 255 -11.65 13.10 -26.03
C SER A 255 -11.44 14.57 -25.66
N GLU A 256 -10.65 14.85 -24.63
CA GLU A 256 -10.35 16.21 -24.15
C GLU A 256 -9.05 16.78 -24.73
N GLY A 257 -8.31 15.99 -25.52
CA GLY A 257 -7.06 16.43 -26.16
C GLY A 257 -5.91 16.73 -25.17
N LEU A 258 -6.00 16.21 -23.94
CA LEU A 258 -5.04 16.47 -22.88
C LEU A 258 -3.67 15.85 -23.18
N MET A 259 -2.61 16.56 -22.77
CA MET A 259 -1.28 15.99 -22.67
C MET A 259 -1.08 15.37 -21.28
N LEU A 260 -0.31 14.29 -21.22
CA LEU A 260 0.09 13.66 -19.95
C LEU A 260 0.82 14.69 -19.08
N VAL A 261 1.79 15.39 -19.67
CA VAL A 261 2.38 16.62 -19.14
C VAL A 261 2.44 17.64 -20.27
N ALA A 262 1.75 18.78 -20.10
CA ALA A 262 1.75 19.91 -21.03
C ALA A 262 2.80 20.95 -20.59
N PRO A 263 3.95 21.07 -21.28
CA PRO A 263 4.99 22.02 -20.88
C PRO A 263 4.47 23.47 -20.86
N GLY A 264 4.62 24.14 -19.72
CA GLY A 264 4.15 25.51 -19.50
C GLY A 264 2.67 25.63 -19.12
N ALA A 265 1.95 24.52 -18.94
CA ALA A 265 0.53 24.51 -18.61
C ALA A 265 0.21 23.40 -17.59
N ALA A 266 0.53 23.63 -16.30
CA ALA A 266 0.25 22.66 -15.25
C ALA A 266 -1.25 22.35 -15.09
N ASP A 267 -2.12 23.34 -15.28
CA ASP A 267 -3.57 23.17 -15.19
C ASP A 267 -4.16 22.36 -16.36
N ASP A 268 -3.44 22.22 -17.47
CA ASP A 268 -3.85 21.43 -18.65
C ASP A 268 -3.11 20.07 -18.73
N SER A 269 -2.43 19.68 -17.63
CA SER A 269 -1.64 18.45 -17.57
C SER A 269 -2.40 17.33 -16.86
N LEU A 270 -2.66 16.23 -17.57
CA LEU A 270 -3.38 15.08 -17.01
C LEU A 270 -2.70 14.50 -15.76
N LEU A 271 -1.37 14.52 -15.68
CA LEU A 271 -0.64 14.12 -14.47
C LEU A 271 -1.14 14.87 -13.23
N VAL A 272 -1.32 16.19 -13.31
CA VAL A 272 -1.78 17.01 -12.19
C VAL A 272 -3.20 16.64 -11.80
N TRP A 273 -4.09 16.46 -12.79
CA TRP A 273 -5.48 16.07 -12.53
C TRP A 273 -5.58 14.70 -11.87
N LYS A 274 -4.76 13.74 -12.32
CA LYS A 274 -4.69 12.40 -11.73
C LYS A 274 -4.20 12.44 -10.29
N LEU A 275 -3.19 13.25 -9.97
CA LEU A 275 -2.68 13.42 -8.61
C LEU A 275 -3.69 14.11 -7.67
N LEU A 276 -4.47 15.06 -8.19
CA LEU A 276 -5.52 15.77 -7.45
C LEU A 276 -6.86 15.01 -7.42
N GLY A 277 -7.02 14.01 -8.29
CA GLY A 277 -8.27 13.27 -8.51
C GLY A 277 -9.41 14.10 -9.08
N ARG A 278 -9.12 15.29 -9.61
CA ARG A 278 -10.08 16.23 -10.17
C ARG A 278 -9.48 17.00 -11.33
N ASP A 279 -10.33 17.44 -12.24
CA ASP A 279 -9.94 18.32 -13.35
C ASP A 279 -9.78 19.79 -12.90
N ALA A 280 -9.52 20.68 -13.87
CA ALA A 280 -9.35 22.11 -13.63
C ALA A 280 -10.63 22.81 -13.12
N ASP A 281 -11.81 22.28 -13.42
CA ASP A 281 -13.10 22.80 -12.96
C ASP A 281 -13.54 22.20 -11.60
N GLY A 282 -12.76 21.25 -11.08
CA GLY A 282 -13.01 20.56 -9.83
C GLY A 282 -13.97 19.38 -9.95
N ALA A 283 -14.31 18.94 -11.18
CA ALA A 283 -15.05 17.71 -11.40
C ALA A 283 -14.12 16.50 -11.25
N ALA A 284 -14.69 15.30 -11.08
CA ALA A 284 -13.90 14.07 -10.98
C ALA A 284 -13.03 13.88 -12.24
N VAL A 285 -11.76 13.51 -12.05
CA VAL A 285 -10.85 13.25 -13.18
C VAL A 285 -11.37 12.10 -14.04
N CYS A 286 -11.12 12.16 -15.35
CA CYS A 286 -11.37 11.02 -16.26
C CYS A 286 -10.57 9.78 -15.80
N GLY A 287 -11.22 8.61 -15.77
CA GLY A 287 -10.65 7.39 -15.18
C GLY A 287 -10.33 7.52 -13.68
N ASP A 288 -9.50 6.64 -13.14
CA ASP A 288 -9.23 6.65 -11.69
C ASP A 288 -8.12 7.65 -11.29
N PRO A 289 -8.19 8.25 -10.08
CA PRO A 289 -7.12 9.08 -9.54
C PRO A 289 -5.85 8.27 -9.26
N MET A 290 -4.70 8.94 -9.26
CA MET A 290 -3.40 8.32 -8.98
C MET A 290 -2.74 8.91 -7.74
N PRO A 291 -2.11 8.09 -6.89
CA PRO A 291 -2.02 6.63 -6.98
C PRO A 291 -3.32 5.93 -6.56
N GLU A 292 -3.74 4.92 -7.34
CA GLU A 292 -4.98 4.16 -7.05
C GLU A 292 -4.87 3.40 -5.72
N GLY A 293 -5.76 3.74 -4.78
CA GLY A 293 -5.79 3.23 -3.41
C GLY A 293 -4.54 3.52 -2.55
N GLY A 294 -3.49 4.13 -3.10
CA GLY A 294 -2.30 4.53 -2.34
C GLY A 294 -2.56 5.83 -1.54
N SER A 295 -1.65 6.16 -0.63
CA SER A 295 -1.66 7.49 0.00
C SER A 295 -1.53 8.56 -1.09
N ARG A 296 -2.30 9.65 -1.05
CA ARG A 296 -2.15 10.73 -2.03
C ARG A 296 -0.75 11.33 -2.00
N VAL A 297 -0.33 11.93 -3.11
CA VAL A 297 0.90 12.75 -3.14
C VAL A 297 0.62 14.02 -2.33
N SER A 298 1.55 14.42 -1.47
CA SER A 298 1.39 15.63 -0.66
C SER A 298 1.18 16.87 -1.53
N GLU A 299 0.35 17.80 -1.07
CA GLU A 299 0.06 19.05 -1.79
C GLU A 299 1.34 19.80 -2.16
N ALA A 300 2.30 19.89 -1.23
CA ALA A 300 3.61 20.51 -1.48
C ALA A 300 4.41 19.82 -2.59
N SER A 301 4.29 18.49 -2.75
CA SER A 301 4.93 17.77 -3.85
C SER A 301 4.18 17.97 -5.17
N VAL A 302 2.85 18.06 -5.13
CA VAL A 302 2.05 18.43 -6.31
C VAL A 302 2.38 19.84 -6.77
N ASP A 303 2.54 20.80 -5.86
CA ASP A 303 2.95 22.17 -6.15
C ASP A 303 4.34 22.23 -6.79
N ALA A 304 5.29 21.43 -6.31
CA ALA A 304 6.61 21.33 -6.93
C ALA A 304 6.54 20.76 -8.37
N ILE A 305 5.67 19.77 -8.61
CA ILE A 305 5.42 19.24 -9.97
C ILE A 305 4.79 20.32 -10.85
N ARG A 306 3.77 21.03 -10.36
CA ARG A 306 3.13 22.14 -11.09
C ARG A 306 4.16 23.21 -11.47
N ALA A 307 4.99 23.62 -10.52
CA ALA A 307 6.06 24.60 -10.76
C ALA A 307 7.09 24.13 -11.80
N TRP A 308 7.45 22.84 -11.81
CA TRP A 308 8.31 22.27 -12.85
C TRP A 308 7.63 22.27 -14.23
N ILE A 309 6.35 21.93 -14.30
CA ILE A 309 5.57 21.95 -15.55
C ILE A 309 5.47 23.37 -16.09
N ASP A 310 5.07 24.33 -15.27
CA ASP A 310 4.93 25.75 -15.64
C ASP A 310 6.26 26.38 -16.08
N ALA A 311 7.39 25.89 -15.54
CA ALA A 311 8.74 26.25 -15.99
C ALA A 311 9.15 25.59 -17.33
N GLY A 312 8.24 24.91 -18.01
CA GLY A 312 8.45 24.28 -19.32
C GLY A 312 8.82 22.79 -19.25
N ALA A 313 8.59 22.12 -18.11
CA ALA A 313 8.80 20.68 -17.92
C ALA A 313 10.19 20.20 -18.38
N VAL A 314 11.25 20.95 -18.05
CA VAL A 314 12.60 20.69 -18.57
C VAL A 314 13.21 19.43 -17.98
N PHE A 315 13.90 18.65 -18.83
CA PHE A 315 14.72 17.53 -18.37
C PHE A 315 16.04 18.04 -17.78
N ASP A 316 16.24 17.87 -16.47
CA ASP A 316 17.56 17.86 -15.87
C ASP A 316 17.99 16.42 -15.62
N ALA A 317 19.19 16.07 -16.09
CA ALA A 317 19.73 14.74 -15.83
C ALA A 317 19.86 14.54 -14.31
N PRO A 318 19.47 13.37 -13.76
CA PRO A 318 19.80 13.03 -12.39
C PRO A 318 21.30 13.20 -12.18
N PRO A 319 21.75 13.69 -11.01
CA PRO A 319 23.17 13.77 -10.74
C PRO A 319 23.78 12.38 -10.98
N THR A 320 24.74 12.30 -11.92
CA THR A 320 25.55 11.10 -12.03
C THR A 320 26.27 10.96 -10.69
N GLY A 321 25.88 9.97 -9.90
CA GLY A 321 26.50 9.72 -8.59
C GLY A 321 28.02 9.54 -8.71
N PRO A 322 28.77 9.63 -7.59
CA PRO A 322 30.19 9.34 -7.58
C PRO A 322 30.53 7.92 -8.05
#